data_AF-A0A2E9XB60-F1
#
_entry.id   AF-A0A2E9XB60-F1
#
_cell.length_a   1.000
_cell.length_b   1.000
_cell.length_c   1.000
_cell.angle_alpha   90.00
_cell.angle_beta   90.00
_cell.angle_gamma   90.00
#
_symmetry.space_group_name_H-M   'P 1'
#
loop_
_entity.id
_entity.type
_entity.pdbx_description
1 polymer ?
#
loop_
_entity_poly.entity_id
_entity_poly.type
_entity_poly.pdbx_seq_one_letter_code
_entity_poly.pdbx_strand_id
1 'polypeptide(L)'
;MNFDSPYWFSQAACTGLMAGGVREEVCWEECSVRKQCLAYSMGVADWIGTAYMPHLVWGGYSGYAREQAMKEVGYNVTKAVNLLEGK
;
A
#
# COMPACT_ATOMS: atom_id res chain seq x y z
N MET A 1 13.57 -6.37 -16.84
CA MET A 1 12.98 -5.10 -16.37
C MET A 1 13.97 -4.52 -15.38
N ASN A 2 14.44 -3.29 -15.57
CA ASN A 2 15.19 -2.60 -14.52
C ASN A 2 14.22 -2.35 -13.37
N PHE A 3 14.39 -3.11 -12.28
CA PHE A 3 13.59 -3.02 -11.07
C PHE A 3 14.08 -1.87 -10.20
N ASP A 4 14.17 -0.67 -10.78
CA ASP A 4 14.46 0.50 -9.96
C ASP A 4 13.24 0.78 -9.11
N SER A 5 13.35 0.39 -7.84
CA SER A 5 12.38 0.69 -6.80
C SER A 5 12.06 2.19 -6.85
N PRO A 6 10.78 2.59 -6.67
CA PRO A 6 10.41 3.99 -6.60
C PRO A 6 11.31 4.76 -5.62
N TYR A 7 11.73 5.97 -5.97
CA TYR A 7 12.70 6.76 -5.19
C TYR A 7 12.32 6.98 -3.71
N TRP A 8 11.03 6.84 -3.38
CA TRP A 8 10.50 7.02 -2.04
C TRP A 8 10.65 5.75 -1.17
N PHE A 9 10.96 4.59 -1.74
CA PHE A 9 11.11 3.33 -0.99
C PHE A 9 12.16 3.44 0.12
N SER A 10 13.32 4.05 -0.17
CA SER A 10 14.40 4.22 0.81
C SER A 10 14.07 5.22 1.93
N GLN A 11 12.95 5.94 1.81
CA GLN A 11 12.47 6.91 2.80
C GLN A 11 11.36 6.30 3.68
N ALA A 12 10.93 5.06 3.42
CA ALA A 12 9.93 4.39 4.24
C ALA A 12 10.49 4.07 5.63
N ALA A 13 9.74 4.37 6.68
CA ALA A 13 10.15 4.10 8.07
C ALA A 13 10.39 2.60 8.34
N CYS A 14 9.73 1.73 7.58
CA CYS A 14 9.90 0.27 7.68
C CYS A 14 11.11 -0.29 6.91
N THR A 15 11.96 0.56 6.31
CA THR A 15 13.15 0.11 5.57
C THR A 15 14.04 -0.77 6.44
N GLY A 16 14.43 -1.94 5.94
CA GLY A 16 15.23 -2.93 6.67
C GLY A 16 14.43 -3.94 7.49
N LEU A 17 13.12 -3.75 7.66
CA LEU A 17 12.24 -4.77 8.23
C LEU A 17 11.89 -5.84 7.18
N MET A 18 11.67 -7.06 7.64
CA MET A 18 11.02 -8.08 6.81
C MET A 18 9.57 -7.70 6.55
N ALA A 19 9.05 -8.01 5.36
CA ALA A 19 7.69 -7.62 4.95
C ALA A 19 6.60 -8.07 5.94
N GLY A 20 6.70 -9.29 6.50
CA GLY A 20 5.76 -9.78 7.51
C GLY A 20 5.91 -9.16 8.91
N GLY A 21 6.99 -8.40 9.14
CA GLY A 21 7.21 -7.63 10.37
C GLY A 21 6.75 -6.18 10.30
N VAL A 22 6.27 -5.73 9.12
CA VAL A 22 5.69 -4.39 8.96
C VAL A 22 4.31 -4.36 9.61
N ARG A 23 4.12 -3.43 10.55
CA ARG A 23 2.85 -3.22 11.25
C ARG A 23 2.26 -1.85 10.89
N GLU A 24 0.95 -1.69 11.08
CA GLU A 24 0.24 -0.46 10.71
C GLU A 24 0.76 0.76 11.49
N GLU A 25 1.11 0.58 12.76
CA GLU A 25 1.54 1.66 13.66
C GLU A 25 2.80 2.37 13.14
N VAL A 26 3.78 1.61 12.64
CA VAL A 26 5.02 2.14 12.04
C VAL A 26 4.72 3.09 10.87
N CYS A 27 3.63 2.83 10.14
CA CYS A 27 3.23 3.66 9.02
C CYS A 27 2.61 4.99 9.46
N TRP A 28 1.88 5.01 10.58
CA TRP A 28 1.15 6.19 11.06
C TRP A 28 2.02 7.13 11.90
N GLU A 29 2.97 6.59 12.64
CA GLU A 29 3.80 7.39 13.56
C GLU A 29 4.93 8.14 12.83
N GLU A 30 5.66 7.47 11.94
CA GLU A 30 6.94 8.00 11.45
C GLU A 30 7.10 8.00 9.91
N CYS A 31 6.16 7.43 9.16
CA CYS A 31 6.37 7.19 7.72
C CYS A 31 5.91 8.37 6.84
N SER A 32 6.86 9.19 6.39
CA SER A 32 6.61 10.35 5.51
C SER A 32 6.05 9.99 4.12
N VAL A 33 6.24 8.74 3.69
CA VAL A 33 5.84 8.24 2.36
C VAL A 33 4.56 7.41 2.38
N ARG A 34 3.78 7.48 3.47
CA ARG A 34 2.57 6.66 3.68
C ARG A 34 1.58 6.72 2.51
N LYS A 35 1.32 7.92 1.97
CA LYS A 35 0.35 8.13 0.88
C LYS A 35 0.83 7.55 -0.45
N GLN A 36 2.11 7.73 -0.76
CA GLN A 36 2.75 7.16 -1.95
C GLN A 36 2.75 5.63 -1.86
N CYS A 37 3.05 5.11 -0.66
CA CYS A 37 3.05 3.69 -0.34
C CYS A 37 1.67 3.05 -0.53
N LEU A 38 0.60 3.68 -0.03
CA LEU A 38 -0.77 3.23 -0.25
C LEU A 38 -1.16 3.21 -1.74
N ALA A 39 -0.91 4.31 -2.45
CA ALA A 39 -1.28 4.40 -3.87
C ALA A 39 -0.53 3.37 -4.72
N TYR A 40 0.76 3.15 -4.43
CA TYR A 40 1.57 2.14 -5.10
C TYR A 40 1.09 0.72 -4.83
N SER A 41 0.70 0.40 -3.59
CA SER A 41 0.21 -0.95 -3.30
C SER A 41 -1.07 -1.26 -4.06
N MET A 42 -2.04 -0.34 -4.02
CA MET A 42 -3.35 -0.54 -4.66
C MET A 42 -3.28 -0.51 -6.19
N GLY A 43 -2.32 0.20 -6.77
CA GLY A 43 -2.13 0.30 -8.22
C GLY A 43 -1.15 -0.70 -8.82
N VAL A 44 -0.21 -1.23 -8.04
CA VAL A 44 0.90 -2.04 -8.55
C VAL A 44 1.21 -3.23 -7.65
N ALA A 45 1.60 -2.99 -6.39
CA ALA A 45 2.22 -4.05 -5.58
C ALA A 45 1.27 -5.20 -5.21
N ASP A 46 -0.02 -4.91 -5.04
CA ASP A 46 -1.03 -5.91 -4.70
C ASP A 46 -1.52 -6.68 -5.95
N TRP A 47 -1.10 -6.31 -7.17
CA TRP A 47 -1.53 -6.97 -8.40
C TRP A 47 -0.55 -8.04 -8.87
N ILE A 48 -1.05 -9.27 -9.05
CA ILE A 48 -0.32 -10.38 -9.66
C ILE A 48 -1.05 -10.77 -10.95
N GLY A 49 -0.56 -10.28 -12.09
CA GLY A 49 -1.29 -10.36 -13.35
C GLY A 49 -2.60 -9.58 -13.26
N THR A 50 -3.73 -10.27 -13.39
CA THR A 50 -5.08 -9.68 -13.27
C THR A 50 -5.73 -9.92 -11.89
N ALA A 51 -5.04 -10.59 -10.97
CA ALA A 51 -5.55 -10.87 -9.64
C ALA A 51 -5.07 -9.81 -8.64
N TYR A 52 -6.00 -9.29 -7.84
CA TYR A 52 -5.70 -8.40 -6.72
C TYR A 52 -5.53 -9.22 -5.44
N MET A 53 -4.32 -9.27 -4.89
CA MET A 53 -3.88 -10.17 -3.81
C MET A 53 -3.16 -9.39 -2.69
N PRO A 54 -3.89 -8.58 -1.90
CA PRO A 54 -3.28 -7.75 -0.88
C PRO A 54 -3.00 -8.55 0.40
N HIS A 55 -1.73 -8.88 0.66
CA HIS A 55 -1.33 -9.70 1.81
C HIS A 55 -0.51 -8.96 2.88
N LEU A 56 0.12 -7.85 2.52
CA LEU A 56 1.02 -7.11 3.39
C LEU A 56 0.38 -5.81 3.88
N VAL A 57 0.96 -5.21 4.91
CA VAL A 57 0.63 -3.83 5.32
C VAL A 57 1.31 -2.85 4.38
N TRP A 58 0.53 -1.93 3.82
CA TRP A 58 1.02 -0.83 2.98
C TRP A 58 0.30 0.46 3.35
N GLY A 59 1.04 1.56 3.43
CA GLY A 59 0.48 2.88 3.70
C GLY A 59 -0.35 2.99 4.99
N GLY A 60 -0.10 2.11 5.97
CA GLY A 60 -0.83 2.06 7.23
C GLY A 60 -2.13 1.27 7.21
N TYR A 61 -2.41 0.52 6.14
CA TYR A 61 -3.61 -0.32 6.03
C TYR A 61 -3.21 -1.78 5.82
N SER A 62 -3.91 -2.70 6.48
CA SER A 62 -3.85 -4.14 6.22
C SER A 62 -4.28 -4.49 4.79
N GLY A 63 -3.87 -5.68 4.35
CA GLY A 63 -4.32 -6.23 3.07
C GLY A 63 -5.85 -6.32 2.97
N TYR A 64 -6.49 -6.75 4.06
CA TYR A 64 -7.95 -6.84 4.15
C TYR A 64 -8.64 -5.49 3.93
N ALA A 65 -8.20 -4.43 4.61
CA ALA A 65 -8.79 -3.10 4.46
C ALA A 65 -8.69 -2.58 3.01
N ARG A 66 -7.53 -2.78 2.36
CA ARG A 66 -7.34 -2.40 0.96
C ARG A 66 -8.20 -3.25 0.01
N GLU A 67 -8.37 -4.53 0.31
CA GLU A 67 -9.26 -5.41 -0.46
C GLU A 67 -10.71 -4.97 -0.41
N GLN A 68 -11.21 -4.63 0.78
CA GLN A 68 -12.58 -4.13 0.94
C GLN A 68 -12.78 -2.83 0.17
N ALA A 69 -11.85 -1.88 0.30
CA ALA A 69 -11.93 -0.61 -0.42
C ALA A 69 -11.93 -0.79 -1.95
N MET A 70 -11.07 -1.66 -2.47
CA MET A 70 -11.04 -1.95 -3.91
C MET A 70 -12.34 -2.60 -4.38
N LYS A 71 -12.88 -3.56 -3.64
CA LYS A 71 -14.16 -4.21 -3.96
C LYS A 71 -15.31 -3.19 -4.01
N GLU A 72 -15.38 -2.31 -3.02
CA GLU A 72 -16.43 -1.30 -2.90
C GLU A 72 -16.49 -0.37 -4.12
N VAL A 73 -15.34 0.00 -4.67
CA VAL A 73 -15.26 0.95 -5.80
C VAL A 73 -15.06 0.28 -7.16
N GLY A 74 -15.27 -1.04 -7.25
CA GLY A 74 -15.12 -1.79 -8.49
C GLY A 74 -13.68 -1.78 -9.02
N TYR A 75 -12.69 -1.90 -8.14
CA TYR A 75 -11.26 -1.92 -8.40
C TYR A 75 -10.70 -0.63 -9.05
N ASN A 76 -11.42 0.49 -8.91
CA ASN A 76 -10.89 1.81 -9.26
C ASN A 76 -9.90 2.31 -8.19
N VAL A 77 -8.61 2.26 -8.50
CA VAL A 77 -7.51 2.59 -7.58
C VAL A 77 -7.68 3.98 -6.95
N THR A 78 -7.96 5.02 -7.74
CA THR A 78 -8.08 6.40 -7.24
C THR A 78 -9.23 6.53 -6.24
N LYS A 79 -10.38 5.95 -6.55
CA LYS A 79 -11.54 5.96 -5.64
C LYS A 79 -11.25 5.17 -4.37
N ALA A 80 -10.55 4.04 -4.46
CA ALA A 80 -10.26 3.19 -3.31
C ALA A 80 -9.27 3.87 -2.34
N VAL A 81 -8.25 4.55 -2.88
CA VAL A 81 -7.33 5.37 -2.10
C VAL A 81 -8.08 6.52 -1.41
N ASN A 82 -8.95 7.23 -2.14
CA ASN A 82 -9.75 8.31 -1.56
C ASN A 82 -10.67 7.82 -0.44
N LEU A 83 -11.33 6.67 -0.64
CA LEU A 83 -12.18 6.02 0.35
C LEU A 83 -11.42 5.73 1.65
N LEU A 84 -10.22 5.13 1.57
CA LEU A 84 -9.40 4.84 2.74
C LEU A 84 -8.87 6.11 3.42
N GLU A 85 -8.54 7.15 2.66
CA GLU A 85 -8.06 8.43 3.17
C GLU A 85 -9.17 9.38 3.63
N GLY A 86 -10.45 8.99 3.52
CA GLY A 86 -11.60 9.79 3.92
C GLY A 86 -11.83 11.04 3.08
N LYS A 87 -11.61 10.95 1.76
CA LYS A 87 -11.72 12.06 0.78
C LYS A 87 -12.86 11.91 -0.20
#